data_AF-A0A7X8A746-F1
#
_entry.id   AF-A0A7X8A746-F1
#
_cell.length_a   1.000
_cell.length_b   1.000
_cell.length_c   1.000
_cell.angle_alpha   90.00
_cell.angle_beta   90.00
_cell.angle_gamma   90.00
#
_symmetry.space_group_name_H-M   'P 1'
#
loop_
_entity.id
_entity.type
_entity.pdbx_description
1 polymer ?
#
loop_
_entity_poly.entity_id
_entity_poly.type
_entity_poly.pdbx_seq_one_letter_code
_entity_poly.pdbx_strand_id
1 'polypeptide(L)'
;MKHFRNSILWGYSSVCCLFFFLLAQGDLSAQTDTTGLVRYTPEYRFTDGIFIDFMQVRNNRPIAKSRILTTVDYNDPSFFNQILKQNKISYYDEMGVKREIAADKIWGFARNGSLYYRIGQNFNRIMIVGSICHFIGTVTTYNPRYYSPYIYDYYSYPYSPYSYGYPYSSMETQEAKQFILDFETGQVYEFTVSNVEALLIRDPQLYEEFMALSSRKKKQLRFMYVRRFNERNPLYLPANNQ
;
A
#
# COMPACT_ATOMS: atom_id res chain seq x y z
N MET A 1 -67.25 56.41 48.63
CA MET A 1 -67.10 57.52 47.67
C MET A 1 -65.69 57.49 47.09
N LYS A 2 -65.57 57.40 45.76
CA LYS A 2 -64.42 57.75 44.88
C LYS A 2 -63.11 56.94 45.09
N HIS A 3 -62.71 56.13 44.09
CA HIS A 3 -61.66 56.40 43.07
C HIS A 3 -60.24 56.48 43.69
N PHE A 4 -59.14 55.96 43.15
CA PHE A 4 -58.76 55.42 41.84
C PHE A 4 -57.35 54.78 41.99
N ARG A 5 -57.04 53.81 41.12
CA ARG A 5 -55.77 53.60 40.40
C ARG A 5 -54.56 52.84 40.99
N ASN A 6 -54.16 51.86 40.16
CA ASN A 6 -52.80 51.60 39.62
C ASN A 6 -51.76 50.98 40.57
N SER A 7 -50.87 50.07 40.18
CA SER A 7 -50.57 49.42 38.89
C SER A 7 -49.41 48.45 39.13
N ILE A 8 -49.42 47.31 38.42
CA ILE A 8 -48.28 46.68 37.74
C ILE A 8 -47.02 46.40 38.59
N LEU A 9 -46.74 45.12 38.84
CA LEU A 9 -45.44 44.49 38.56
C LEU A 9 -45.62 42.96 38.61
N TRP A 10 -46.17 42.43 37.52
CA TRP A 10 -45.89 41.05 37.11
C TRP A 10 -44.59 41.07 36.31
N GLY A 11 -43.71 40.10 36.55
CA GLY A 11 -42.74 39.69 35.54
C GLY A 11 -41.27 39.84 35.89
N TYR A 12 -40.82 39.20 36.98
CA TYR A 12 -39.41 38.78 37.10
C TYR A 12 -39.31 37.46 37.87
N SER A 13 -39.80 36.37 37.28
CA SER A 13 -39.55 35.02 37.84
C SER A 13 -39.42 33.91 36.81
N SER A 14 -39.12 34.25 35.55
CA SER A 14 -38.92 33.22 34.50
C SER A 14 -37.73 33.46 33.59
N VAL A 15 -36.86 34.44 33.89
CA VAL A 15 -35.64 34.69 33.08
C VAL A 15 -34.40 34.00 33.68
N CYS A 16 -34.43 33.56 34.95
CA CYS A 16 -33.28 32.92 35.57
C CYS A 16 -33.10 31.43 35.24
N CYS A 17 -34.10 30.73 34.69
CA CYS A 17 -33.96 29.32 34.31
C CYS A 17 -33.52 29.09 32.86
N LEU A 18 -33.54 30.11 32.00
CA LEU A 18 -33.13 29.99 30.59
C LEU A 18 -31.67 30.40 30.34
N PHE A 19 -31.00 31.01 31.32
CA PHE A 19 -29.58 31.39 31.21
C PHE A 19 -28.60 30.32 31.71
N PHE A 20 -29.10 29.27 32.39
CA PHE A 20 -28.28 28.18 32.91
C PHE A 20 -28.21 26.94 32.00
N PHE A 21 -28.98 26.90 30.91
CA PHE A 21 -28.97 25.81 29.93
C PHE A 21 -28.17 26.11 28.66
N LEU A 22 -27.55 27.29 28.56
CA LEU A 22 -26.75 27.73 27.41
C LEU A 22 -25.23 27.61 27.62
N LEU A 23 -24.77 27.11 28.78
CA LEU A 23 -23.35 26.93 29.09
C LEU A 23 -22.90 25.47 29.19
N ALA A 24 -23.71 24.54 28.67
CA ALA A 24 -23.38 23.11 28.57
C ALA A 24 -23.05 22.66 27.13
N GLN A 25 -22.67 23.60 26.25
CA GLN A 25 -21.92 23.26 25.04
C GLN A 25 -20.42 23.28 25.35
N GLY A 26 -20.02 22.48 26.34
CA GLY A 26 -18.63 22.14 26.52
C GLY A 26 -18.23 21.24 25.37
N ASP A 27 -17.22 21.67 24.63
CA ASP A 27 -16.65 20.97 23.49
C ASP A 27 -16.54 19.46 23.77
N LEU A 28 -17.22 18.67 22.95
CA LEU A 28 -16.89 17.26 22.71
C LEU A 28 -15.48 17.25 22.09
N SER A 29 -14.46 17.42 22.93
CA SER A 29 -13.10 17.13 22.57
C SER A 29 -13.07 15.65 22.21
N ALA A 30 -12.88 15.39 20.92
CA ALA A 30 -12.61 14.07 20.38
C ALA A 30 -11.59 13.39 21.30
N GLN A 31 -11.90 12.15 21.72
CA GLN A 31 -10.96 11.31 22.45
C GLN A 31 -9.64 11.34 21.68
N THR A 32 -8.62 11.96 22.27
CA THR A 32 -7.28 11.95 21.70
C THR A 32 -6.82 10.50 21.81
N ASP A 33 -6.87 9.79 20.68
CA ASP A 33 -6.49 8.38 20.61
C ASP A 33 -5.04 8.23 21.07
N THR A 34 -4.85 7.71 22.28
CA THR A 34 -3.56 7.54 22.96
C THR A 34 -2.59 6.66 22.19
N THR A 35 -3.06 5.93 21.17
CA THR A 35 -2.22 5.06 20.34
C THR A 35 -1.40 5.84 19.30
N GLY A 36 -1.78 7.09 19.00
CA GLY A 36 -1.17 7.87 17.92
C GLY A 36 -1.40 7.25 16.54
N LEU A 37 -2.41 6.39 16.39
CA LEU A 37 -2.79 5.77 15.12
C LEU A 37 -3.94 6.55 14.48
N VAL A 38 -3.92 6.62 13.14
CA VAL A 38 -4.97 7.22 12.32
C VAL A 38 -5.46 6.18 11.32
N ARG A 39 -6.76 6.21 11.04
CA ARG A 39 -7.35 5.41 9.96
C ARG A 39 -6.72 5.84 8.64
N TYR A 40 -6.24 4.89 7.85
CA TYR A 40 -5.74 5.15 6.51
C TYR A 40 -6.83 5.76 5.63
N THR A 41 -6.46 6.82 4.93
CA THR A 41 -7.23 7.41 3.83
C THR A 41 -6.31 7.56 2.62
N PRO A 42 -6.84 7.71 1.40
CA PRO A 42 -6.04 8.03 0.22
C PRO A 42 -5.19 9.31 0.34
N GLU A 43 -5.47 10.16 1.33
CA GLU A 43 -4.72 11.38 1.64
C GLU A 43 -3.50 11.12 2.53
N TYR A 44 -3.44 9.96 3.19
CA TYR A 44 -2.26 9.55 3.94
C TYR A 44 -1.03 9.52 3.02
N ARG A 45 0.10 10.00 3.53
CA ARG A 45 1.39 10.04 2.82
C ARG A 45 2.42 9.30 3.64
N PHE A 46 3.04 8.26 3.10
CA PHE A 46 4.17 7.62 3.77
C PHE A 46 5.36 8.58 3.81
N THR A 47 6.17 8.49 4.86
CA THR A 47 7.41 9.29 4.96
C THR A 47 8.36 8.83 3.86
N ASP A 48 8.95 9.77 3.12
CA ASP A 48 9.85 9.45 2.03
C ASP A 48 11.17 8.85 2.55
N GLY A 49 11.63 7.77 1.91
CA GLY A 49 12.85 7.08 2.30
C GLY A 49 12.82 5.58 1.99
N ILE A 50 13.86 4.87 2.40
CA ILE A 50 14.04 3.43 2.15
C ILE A 50 13.53 2.64 3.36
N PHE A 51 12.70 1.63 3.12
CA PHE A 51 12.26 0.66 4.13
C PHE A 51 13.07 -0.63 3.96
N ILE A 52 13.89 -0.95 4.95
CA ILE A 52 14.64 -2.21 5.00
C ILE A 52 13.68 -3.39 5.13
N ASP A 53 12.74 -3.30 6.06
CA ASP A 53 11.81 -4.36 6.39
C ASP A 53 10.38 -3.83 6.48
N PHE A 54 9.44 -4.76 6.64
CA PHE A 54 8.03 -4.41 6.71
C PHE A 54 7.64 -3.73 8.03
N MET A 55 8.38 -3.94 9.12
CA MET A 55 8.11 -3.26 10.39
C MET A 55 8.33 -1.76 10.27
N GLN A 56 9.34 -1.32 9.51
CA GLN A 56 9.54 0.09 9.20
C GLN A 56 8.38 0.68 8.40
N VAL A 57 7.75 -0.09 7.50
CA VAL A 57 6.57 0.34 6.74
C VAL A 57 5.37 0.53 7.66
N ARG A 58 5.10 -0.45 8.53
CA ARG A 58 4.00 -0.38 9.50
C ARG A 58 4.13 0.80 10.44
N ASN A 59 5.36 1.10 10.86
CA ASN A 59 5.65 2.21 11.75
C ASN A 59 5.87 3.54 11.01
N ASN A 60 5.82 3.55 9.67
CA ASN A 60 6.15 4.68 8.81
C ASN A 60 7.50 5.36 9.16
N ARG A 61 8.52 4.54 9.45
CA ARG A 61 9.87 4.97 9.85
C ARG A 61 10.92 4.48 8.85
N PRO A 62 11.03 5.09 7.67
CA PRO A 62 12.07 4.75 6.71
C PRO A 62 13.43 5.31 7.12
N ILE A 63 14.48 4.85 6.44
CA ILE A 63 15.75 5.56 6.36
C ILE A 63 15.55 6.78 5.46
N ALA A 64 15.61 7.97 6.06
CA ALA A 64 15.54 9.24 5.34
C ALA A 64 16.70 9.38 4.34
N LYS A 65 16.45 10.07 3.22
CA LYS A 65 17.47 10.32 2.18
C LYS A 65 18.76 10.90 2.77
N SER A 66 18.66 11.87 3.67
CA SER A 66 19.78 12.55 4.33
C SER A 66 20.69 11.62 5.15
N ARG A 67 20.21 10.44 5.52
CA ARG A 67 20.98 9.43 6.27
C ARG A 67 21.69 8.44 5.36
N ILE A 68 21.48 8.48 4.04
CA ILE A 68 22.10 7.58 3.08
C ILE A 68 23.43 8.18 2.64
N LEU A 69 24.52 7.41 2.75
CA LEU A 69 25.85 7.83 2.32
C LEU A 69 25.98 7.55 0.84
N THR A 70 25.94 8.60 0.02
CA THR A 70 25.99 8.49 -1.44
C THR A 70 26.53 9.76 -2.09
N THR A 71 27.05 9.62 -3.31
CA THR A 71 27.41 10.73 -4.18
C THR A 71 26.26 11.20 -5.08
N VAL A 72 25.14 10.47 -5.09
CA VAL A 72 23.94 10.83 -5.86
C VAL A 72 23.27 12.05 -5.20
N ASP A 73 22.88 13.04 -6.01
CA ASP A 73 22.15 14.22 -5.53
C ASP A 73 20.80 13.82 -4.90
N TYR A 74 20.55 14.27 -3.67
CA TYR A 74 19.30 13.99 -2.95
C TYR A 74 18.04 14.54 -3.62
N ASN A 75 18.20 15.57 -4.46
CA ASN A 75 17.13 16.19 -5.23
C ASN A 75 16.88 15.52 -6.58
N ASP A 76 17.71 14.54 -6.97
CA ASP A 76 17.53 13.82 -8.22
C ASP A 76 16.18 13.06 -8.22
N PRO A 77 15.28 13.27 -9.21
CA PRO A 77 14.02 12.55 -9.33
C PRO A 77 14.19 11.02 -9.41
N SER A 78 15.37 10.58 -9.87
CA SER A 78 15.79 9.19 -10.02
C SER A 78 16.65 8.67 -8.87
N PHE A 79 16.84 9.45 -7.79
CA PHE A 79 17.65 9.12 -6.61
C PHE A 79 17.48 7.65 -6.17
N PHE A 80 16.25 7.23 -5.85
CA PHE A 80 15.99 5.86 -5.38
C PHE A 80 16.37 4.80 -6.41
N ASN A 81 16.11 5.03 -7.70
CA ASN A 81 16.47 4.08 -8.75
C ASN A 81 17.98 3.93 -8.89
N GLN A 82 18.76 4.99 -8.70
CA GLN A 82 20.22 4.93 -8.76
C GLN A 82 20.79 4.22 -7.53
N ILE A 83 20.27 4.55 -6.34
CA ILE A 83 20.71 3.96 -5.07
C ILE A 83 20.40 2.46 -5.01
N LEU A 84 19.18 2.07 -5.38
CA LEU A 84 18.71 0.68 -5.28
C LEU A 84 19.27 -0.24 -6.39
N LYS A 85 19.92 0.32 -7.41
CA LYS A 85 20.70 -0.44 -8.42
C LYS A 85 22.08 -0.86 -7.93
N GLN A 86 22.58 -0.24 -6.86
CA GLN A 86 23.86 -0.60 -6.28
C GLN A 86 23.74 -1.95 -5.56
N ASN A 87 24.84 -2.67 -5.41
CA ASN A 87 24.82 -3.95 -4.68
C ASN A 87 24.51 -3.75 -3.19
N LYS A 88 24.94 -2.61 -2.62
CA LYS A 88 24.81 -2.29 -1.21
C LYS A 88 24.58 -0.81 -1.00
N ILE A 89 23.95 -0.47 0.11
CA ILE A 89 23.69 0.89 0.55
C ILE A 89 24.33 1.09 1.91
N SER A 90 25.16 2.12 2.04
CA SER A 90 25.65 2.62 3.33
C SER A 90 24.71 3.70 3.87
N TYR A 91 24.38 3.65 5.15
CA TYR A 91 23.54 4.67 5.81
C TYR A 91 23.94 4.83 7.29
N TYR A 92 23.56 5.94 7.92
CA TYR A 92 23.66 6.09 9.38
C TYR A 92 22.38 5.60 10.06
N ASP A 93 22.50 4.73 11.05
CA ASP A 93 21.36 4.31 11.89
C ASP A 93 20.89 5.45 12.82
N GLU A 94 19.86 5.19 13.65
CA GLU A 94 19.26 6.23 14.51
C GLU A 94 20.24 6.74 15.58
N MET A 95 21.29 5.96 15.89
CA MET A 95 22.36 6.33 16.81
C MET A 95 23.55 6.99 16.12
N GLY A 96 23.46 7.25 14.80
CA GLY A 96 24.55 7.81 14.02
C GLY A 96 25.66 6.81 13.68
N VAL A 97 25.44 5.51 13.87
CA VAL A 97 26.42 4.48 13.53
C VAL A 97 26.29 4.11 12.05
N LYS A 98 27.41 4.05 11.33
CA LYS A 98 27.42 3.63 9.93
C LYS A 98 27.02 2.16 9.81
N ARG A 99 26.03 1.89 8.98
CA ARG A 99 25.55 0.56 8.60
C ARG A 99 25.64 0.37 7.10
N GLU A 100 25.63 -0.89 6.69
CA GLU A 100 25.61 -1.29 5.29
C GLU A 100 24.57 -2.41 5.13
N ILE A 101 23.78 -2.35 4.06
CA ILE A 101 22.80 -3.37 3.72
C ILE A 101 22.87 -3.69 2.24
N ALA A 102 22.72 -4.96 1.88
CA ALA A 102 22.60 -5.34 0.48
C ALA A 102 21.27 -4.84 -0.09
N ALA A 103 21.30 -4.23 -1.28
CA ALA A 103 20.09 -3.66 -1.88
C ALA A 103 19.02 -4.72 -2.14
N ASP A 104 19.45 -5.98 -2.28
CA ASP A 104 18.55 -7.11 -2.46
C ASP A 104 17.81 -7.56 -1.18
N LYS A 105 18.13 -6.99 -0.02
CA LYS A 105 17.44 -7.23 1.25
C LYS A 105 16.43 -6.14 1.60
N ILE A 106 16.32 -5.10 0.78
CA ILE A 106 15.41 -3.98 1.00
C ILE A 106 13.99 -4.39 0.62
N TRP A 107 13.05 -4.13 1.52
CA TRP A 107 11.62 -4.33 1.29
C TRP A 107 11.08 -3.40 0.19
N GLY A 108 11.41 -2.10 0.29
CA GLY A 108 10.84 -1.09 -0.58
C GLY A 108 11.27 0.33 -0.24
N PHE A 109 10.59 1.30 -0.83
CA PHE A 109 10.79 2.72 -0.50
C PHE A 109 9.47 3.48 -0.63
N ALA A 110 9.41 4.67 -0.03
CA ALA A 110 8.38 5.66 -0.31
C ALA A 110 8.98 6.86 -1.04
N ARG A 111 8.24 7.35 -2.03
CA ARG A 111 8.53 8.59 -2.74
C ARG A 111 7.23 9.36 -2.97
N ASN A 112 7.23 10.64 -2.64
CA ASN A 112 6.06 11.51 -2.68
C ASN A 112 4.85 10.88 -1.97
N GLY A 113 5.10 10.24 -0.82
CA GLY A 113 4.05 9.58 -0.03
C GLY A 113 3.51 8.26 -0.57
N SER A 114 3.98 7.78 -1.72
CA SER A 114 3.55 6.49 -2.30
C SER A 114 4.57 5.39 -2.03
N LEU A 115 4.09 4.21 -1.63
CA LEU A 115 4.92 3.02 -1.42
C LEU A 115 5.28 2.32 -2.73
N TYR A 116 6.49 1.79 -2.77
CA TYR A 116 7.01 0.94 -3.85
C TYR A 116 7.59 -0.33 -3.25
N TYR A 117 7.08 -1.49 -3.69
CA TYR A 117 7.51 -2.81 -3.23
C TYR A 117 8.38 -3.50 -4.27
N ARG A 118 9.38 -4.25 -3.81
CA ARG A 118 10.32 -4.95 -4.69
C ARG A 118 9.77 -6.31 -5.18
N ILE A 119 9.75 -6.51 -6.49
CA ILE A 119 9.54 -7.82 -7.13
C ILE A 119 10.71 -8.09 -8.07
N GLY A 120 11.47 -9.16 -7.77
CA GLY A 120 12.71 -9.46 -8.48
C GLY A 120 13.69 -8.28 -8.36
N GLN A 121 14.08 -7.70 -9.49
CA GLN A 121 14.96 -6.52 -9.52
C GLN A 121 14.21 -5.19 -9.68
N ASN A 122 12.88 -5.22 -9.80
CA ASN A 122 12.07 -4.05 -10.07
C ASN A 122 11.30 -3.59 -8.83
N PHE A 123 11.11 -2.29 -8.69
CA PHE A 123 10.25 -1.70 -7.67
C PHE A 123 8.94 -1.24 -8.30
N ASN A 124 7.83 -1.65 -7.72
CA ASN A 124 6.50 -1.46 -8.27
C ASN A 124 5.64 -0.68 -7.30
N ARG A 125 4.93 0.32 -7.79
CA ARG A 125 4.08 1.18 -6.94
C ARG A 125 2.93 0.37 -6.37
N ILE A 126 2.72 0.46 -5.07
CA ILE A 126 1.50 -0.02 -4.44
C ILE A 126 0.36 0.94 -4.80
N MET A 127 -0.56 0.49 -5.65
CA MET A 127 -1.62 1.34 -6.22
C MET A 127 -2.76 1.57 -5.24
N ILE A 128 -3.10 0.54 -4.47
CA ILE A 128 -4.15 0.57 -3.46
C ILE A 128 -3.55 0.14 -2.15
N VAL A 129 -3.66 1.00 -1.14
CA VAL A 129 -3.24 0.71 0.22
C VAL A 129 -4.49 0.50 1.09
N GLY A 130 -4.41 -0.50 1.96
CA GLY A 130 -5.46 -0.92 2.88
C GLY A 130 -4.96 -2.13 3.66
N SER A 131 -5.84 -2.79 4.43
CA SER A 131 -5.47 -4.01 5.14
C SER A 131 -5.05 -5.13 4.17
N ILE A 132 -5.65 -5.13 2.97
CA ILE A 132 -5.17 -5.82 1.78
C ILE A 132 -4.80 -4.77 0.75
N CYS A 133 -3.51 -4.62 0.48
CA CYS A 133 -2.98 -3.78 -0.59
C CYS A 133 -3.11 -4.49 -1.95
N HIS A 134 -3.17 -3.73 -3.04
CA HIS A 134 -3.15 -4.26 -4.42
C HIS A 134 -2.21 -3.46 -5.32
N PHE A 135 -1.50 -4.17 -6.20
CA PHE A 135 -0.57 -3.58 -7.14
C PHE A 135 -0.28 -4.47 -8.34
N ILE A 136 0.39 -3.90 -9.34
CA ILE A 136 0.87 -4.61 -10.53
C ILE A 136 2.39 -4.64 -10.46
N GLY A 137 2.98 -5.80 -10.70
CA GLY A 137 4.43 -5.93 -10.79
C GLY A 137 4.87 -6.80 -11.96
N THR A 138 6.09 -6.54 -12.43
CA THR A 138 6.69 -7.27 -13.54
C THR A 138 7.50 -8.45 -13.02
N VAL A 139 7.21 -9.65 -13.54
CA VAL A 139 7.92 -10.89 -13.22
C VAL A 139 8.69 -11.34 -14.46
N THR A 140 9.97 -11.66 -14.31
CA THR A 140 10.75 -12.29 -15.38
C THR A 140 10.44 -13.79 -15.39
N THR A 141 9.97 -14.29 -16.52
CA THR A 141 9.75 -15.71 -16.78
C THR A 141 10.75 -16.18 -17.83
N TYR A 142 11.29 -17.39 -17.63
CA TYR A 142 12.18 -18.03 -18.58
C TYR A 142 11.34 -18.98 -19.44
N ASN A 143 11.29 -18.75 -20.74
CA ASN A 143 10.68 -19.71 -21.66
C ASN A 143 11.78 -20.55 -22.33
N PRO A 144 12.02 -21.79 -21.87
CA PRO A 144 13.00 -22.69 -22.47
C PRO A 144 12.46 -23.36 -23.76
N ARG A 145 11.34 -22.90 -24.33
CA ARG A 145 10.70 -23.47 -25.52
C ARG A 145 10.25 -22.40 -26.51
N TYR A 146 11.06 -21.36 -26.73
CA TYR A 146 10.80 -20.42 -27.79
C TYR A 146 11.02 -21.09 -29.16
N TYR A 147 9.97 -21.73 -29.68
CA TYR A 147 9.89 -22.15 -31.08
C TYR A 147 9.59 -20.91 -31.90
N SER A 148 10.57 -20.42 -32.66
CA SER A 148 10.39 -19.30 -33.57
C SER A 148 9.26 -19.63 -34.56
N PRO A 149 8.15 -18.84 -34.60
CA PRO A 149 7.06 -19.07 -35.54
C PRO A 149 7.38 -18.61 -36.98
N TYR A 150 8.62 -18.18 -37.25
CA TYR A 150 9.08 -17.66 -38.54
C TYR A 150 9.98 -18.64 -39.31
N ILE A 151 9.60 -19.91 -39.40
CA ILE A 151 10.02 -20.78 -40.51
C ILE A 151 8.75 -21.29 -41.19
N TYR A 152 8.25 -20.46 -42.11
CA TYR A 152 7.34 -20.90 -43.16
C TYR A 152 8.19 -21.69 -44.16
N ASP A 153 8.10 -23.01 -44.08
CA ASP A 153 8.76 -23.95 -44.98
C ASP A 153 8.11 -23.83 -46.37
N TYR A 154 8.73 -23.00 -47.22
CA TYR A 154 8.42 -22.91 -48.64
C TYR A 154 9.74 -23.12 -49.39
N TYR A 155 9.79 -24.25 -50.10
CA TYR A 155 10.92 -24.84 -50.83
C TYR A 155 11.92 -25.66 -49.99
N SER A 156 11.48 -26.89 -49.69
CA SER A 156 12.36 -28.05 -49.59
C SER A 156 13.15 -28.23 -50.90
N TYR A 157 14.45 -27.93 -50.85
CA TYR A 157 15.44 -28.33 -51.84
C TYR A 157 16.44 -29.25 -51.12
N PRO A 158 16.61 -30.51 -51.55
CA PRO A 158 17.43 -31.47 -50.82
C PRO A 158 18.89 -31.29 -51.25
N TYR A 159 19.73 -30.61 -50.47
CA TYR A 159 21.17 -30.90 -50.34
C TYR A 159 21.83 -29.87 -49.41
N SER A 160 22.10 -30.26 -48.15
CA SER A 160 23.21 -29.67 -47.38
C SER A 160 23.60 -30.58 -46.20
N PRO A 161 24.84 -31.13 -46.17
CA PRO A 161 25.29 -32.13 -45.18
C PRO A 161 25.98 -31.56 -43.93
N TYR A 162 25.57 -30.38 -43.44
CA TYR A 162 26.13 -29.81 -42.21
C TYR A 162 25.03 -29.18 -41.34
N SER A 163 24.39 -29.98 -40.50
CA SER A 163 23.49 -29.48 -39.46
C SER A 163 24.29 -29.25 -38.18
N TYR A 164 24.82 -28.03 -38.04
CA TYR A 164 25.39 -27.51 -36.80
C TYR A 164 24.24 -27.25 -35.83
N GLY A 165 24.22 -27.95 -34.70
CA GLY A 165 23.18 -27.82 -33.67
C GLY A 165 23.16 -26.40 -33.10
N TYR A 166 22.10 -25.64 -33.40
CA TYR A 166 21.92 -24.30 -32.86
C TYR A 166 21.70 -24.35 -31.34
N PRO A 167 22.40 -23.50 -30.55
CA PRO A 167 22.20 -23.44 -29.11
C PRO A 167 20.80 -22.89 -28.82
N TYR A 168 20.08 -23.61 -27.97
CA TYR A 168 18.75 -23.22 -27.49
C TYR A 168 18.89 -21.93 -26.68
N SER A 169 18.54 -20.79 -27.27
CA SER A 169 18.50 -19.51 -26.58
C SER A 169 17.25 -19.46 -25.71
N SER A 170 17.42 -19.46 -24.40
CA SER A 170 16.33 -19.18 -23.46
C SER A 170 15.96 -17.71 -23.55
N MET A 171 14.76 -17.39 -24.02
CA MET A 171 14.29 -16.02 -24.08
C MET A 171 13.66 -15.65 -22.73
N GLU A 172 14.17 -14.57 -22.12
CA GLU A 172 13.56 -13.95 -20.94
C GLU A 172 12.35 -13.12 -21.38
N THR A 173 11.17 -13.42 -20.83
CA THR A 173 9.95 -12.66 -21.06
C THR A 173 9.49 -11.99 -19.77
N GLN A 174 9.27 -10.68 -19.82
CA GLN A 174 8.73 -9.93 -18.69
C GLN A 174 7.20 -9.89 -18.78
N GLU A 175 6.51 -10.39 -17.74
CA GLU A 175 5.04 -10.43 -17.68
C GLU A 175 4.55 -9.55 -16.53
N ALA A 176 3.55 -8.70 -16.80
CA ALA A 176 2.87 -7.92 -15.76
C ALA A 176 1.84 -8.80 -15.04
N LYS A 177 2.01 -8.98 -13.73
CA LYS A 177 1.10 -9.72 -12.86
C LYS A 177 0.52 -8.83 -11.77
N GLN A 178 -0.67 -9.18 -11.32
CA GLN A 178 -1.34 -8.50 -10.21
C GLN A 178 -0.99 -9.20 -8.90
N PHE A 179 -0.75 -8.42 -7.86
CA PHE A 179 -0.38 -8.88 -6.53
C PHE A 179 -1.26 -8.25 -5.47
N ILE A 180 -1.38 -8.97 -4.36
CA ILE A 180 -1.94 -8.46 -3.10
C ILE A 180 -0.90 -8.58 -2.00
N LEU A 181 -0.84 -7.57 -1.14
CA LEU A 181 0.00 -7.56 0.05
C LEU A 181 -0.92 -7.54 1.26
N ASP A 182 -0.76 -8.50 2.15
CA ASP A 182 -1.43 -8.48 3.44
C ASP A 182 -0.67 -7.56 4.40
N PHE A 183 -1.30 -6.46 4.82
CA PHE A 183 -0.64 -5.46 5.65
C PHE A 183 -0.44 -5.94 7.11
N GLU A 184 -1.16 -6.97 7.53
CA GLU A 184 -1.00 -7.58 8.85
C GLU A 184 0.26 -8.45 8.95
N THR A 185 0.67 -9.11 7.86
CA THR A 185 1.82 -10.02 7.87
C THR A 185 3.02 -9.51 7.07
N GLY A 186 2.79 -8.58 6.13
CA GLY A 186 3.80 -8.13 5.17
C GLY A 186 4.01 -9.10 4.01
N GLN A 187 3.21 -10.17 3.93
CA GLN A 187 3.36 -11.20 2.90
C GLN A 187 2.68 -10.78 1.61
N VAL A 188 3.34 -11.10 0.50
CA VAL A 188 2.88 -10.77 -0.86
C VAL A 188 2.47 -12.05 -1.59
N TYR A 189 1.31 -11.98 -2.22
CA TYR A 189 0.69 -13.08 -2.95
C TYR A 189 0.28 -12.64 -4.35
N GLU A 190 0.26 -13.56 -5.31
CA GLU A 190 -0.37 -13.30 -6.60
C GLU A 190 -1.89 -13.09 -6.41
N PHE A 191 -2.49 -12.18 -7.19
CA PHE A 191 -3.91 -11.85 -7.09
C PHE A 191 -4.82 -12.91 -7.74
N THR A 192 -4.85 -14.08 -7.14
CA THR A 192 -5.67 -15.23 -7.53
C THR A 192 -6.95 -15.31 -6.68
N VAL A 193 -7.93 -16.12 -7.10
CA VAL A 193 -9.14 -16.35 -6.30
C VAL A 193 -8.79 -17.01 -4.97
N SER A 194 -7.94 -18.03 -4.99
CA SER A 194 -7.54 -18.77 -3.78
C SER A 194 -6.84 -17.87 -2.75
N ASN A 195 -5.92 -17.01 -3.18
CA ASN A 195 -5.24 -16.09 -2.26
C ASN A 195 -6.20 -15.02 -1.69
N VAL A 196 -7.17 -14.56 -2.49
CA VAL A 196 -8.22 -13.64 -1.98
C VAL A 196 -9.10 -14.36 -0.95
N GLU A 197 -9.53 -15.59 -1.22
CA GLU A 197 -10.29 -16.41 -0.27
C GLU A 197 -9.56 -16.52 1.06
N ALA A 198 -8.26 -16.87 1.02
CA ALA A 198 -7.44 -17.02 2.21
C ALA A 198 -7.38 -15.75 3.06
N LEU A 199 -7.25 -14.57 2.44
CA LEU A 199 -7.21 -13.31 3.18
C LEU A 199 -8.59 -12.89 3.72
N LEU A 200 -9.67 -13.22 2.99
CA LEU A 200 -11.04 -12.89 3.40
C LEU A 200 -11.51 -13.68 4.62
N ILE A 201 -10.90 -14.83 4.95
CA ILE A 201 -11.24 -15.64 6.14
C ILE A 201 -11.28 -14.81 7.44
N ARG A 202 -10.48 -13.74 7.51
CA ARG A 202 -10.45 -12.80 8.65
C ARG A 202 -11.74 -12.01 8.86
N ASP A 203 -12.62 -11.95 7.85
CA ASP A 203 -13.96 -11.38 7.93
C ASP A 203 -14.98 -12.46 7.57
N PRO A 204 -15.46 -13.26 8.56
CA PRO A 204 -16.29 -14.43 8.31
C PRO A 204 -17.54 -14.13 7.48
N GLN A 205 -18.20 -13.00 7.74
CA GLN A 205 -19.38 -12.58 6.98
C GLN A 205 -19.06 -12.36 5.51
N LEU A 206 -18.00 -11.59 5.23
CA LEU A 206 -17.60 -11.30 3.85
C LEU A 206 -17.04 -12.54 3.14
N TYR A 207 -16.37 -13.43 3.88
CA TYR A 207 -15.90 -14.72 3.39
C TYR A 207 -17.06 -15.63 2.96
N GLU A 208 -18.08 -15.80 3.80
CA GLU A 208 -19.27 -16.60 3.49
C GLU A 208 -19.98 -16.09 2.24
N GLU A 209 -20.18 -14.76 2.14
CA GLU A 209 -20.75 -14.13 0.95
C GLU A 209 -19.93 -14.42 -0.31
N PHE A 210 -18.59 -14.36 -0.21
CA PHE A 210 -17.72 -14.66 -1.33
C PHE A 210 -17.76 -16.14 -1.72
N MET A 211 -17.81 -17.04 -0.74
CA MET A 211 -17.84 -18.49 -0.94
C MET A 211 -19.15 -18.98 -1.57
N ALA A 212 -20.26 -18.29 -1.32
CA ALA A 212 -21.54 -18.56 -1.97
C ALA A 212 -21.56 -18.22 -3.47
N LEU A 213 -20.57 -17.48 -3.98
CA LEU A 213 -20.47 -17.15 -5.40
C LEU A 213 -19.98 -18.31 -6.25
N SER A 214 -20.48 -18.39 -7.49
CA SER A 214 -19.89 -19.29 -8.50
C SER A 214 -18.45 -18.90 -8.83
N SER A 215 -17.63 -19.86 -9.26
CA SER A 215 -16.21 -19.63 -9.60
C SER A 215 -16.02 -18.50 -10.64
N ARG A 216 -16.96 -18.38 -11.59
CA ARG A 216 -16.97 -17.27 -12.56
C ARG A 216 -17.17 -15.92 -11.87
N LYS A 217 -18.14 -15.80 -10.96
CA LYS A 217 -18.40 -14.57 -10.21
C LYS A 217 -17.25 -14.24 -9.25
N LYS A 218 -16.65 -15.22 -8.58
CA LYS A 218 -15.45 -15.03 -7.75
C LYS A 218 -14.31 -14.39 -8.55
N LYS A 219 -14.04 -14.90 -9.75
CA LYS A 219 -13.01 -14.34 -10.65
C LYS A 219 -13.29 -12.88 -11.04
N GLN A 220 -14.56 -12.54 -11.30
CA GLN A 220 -14.97 -11.19 -11.72
C GLN A 220 -15.02 -10.19 -10.55
N LEU A 221 -15.48 -10.63 -9.38
CA LEU A 221 -15.79 -9.76 -8.26
C LEU A 221 -14.70 -9.71 -7.18
N ARG A 222 -13.64 -10.54 -7.27
CA ARG A 222 -12.57 -10.57 -6.25
C ARG A 222 -12.01 -9.21 -5.86
N PHE A 223 -11.86 -8.30 -6.82
CA PHE A 223 -11.35 -6.95 -6.54
C PHE A 223 -12.34 -6.09 -5.75
N MET A 224 -13.64 -6.23 -6.04
CA MET A 224 -14.69 -5.58 -5.26
C MET A 224 -14.71 -6.11 -3.82
N TYR A 225 -14.50 -7.43 -3.62
CA TYR A 225 -14.44 -8.01 -2.28
C TYR A 225 -13.20 -7.56 -1.49
N VAL A 226 -12.05 -7.39 -2.14
CA VAL A 226 -10.87 -6.76 -1.50
C VAL A 226 -11.19 -5.33 -1.02
N ARG A 227 -11.91 -4.54 -1.84
CA ARG A 227 -12.35 -3.19 -1.42
C ARG A 227 -13.29 -3.22 -0.23
N ARG A 228 -14.33 -4.08 -0.27
CA ARG A 228 -15.27 -4.27 0.85
C ARG A 228 -14.56 -4.74 2.12
N PHE A 229 -13.56 -5.62 2.00
CA PHE A 229 -12.74 -6.04 3.13
C PHE A 229 -12.01 -4.85 3.74
N ASN A 230 -11.36 -4.02 2.94
CA ASN A 230 -10.64 -2.82 3.42
C ASN A 230 -11.58 -1.77 4.04
N GLU A 231 -12.82 -1.68 3.58
CA GLU A 231 -13.82 -0.78 4.15
C GLU A 231 -14.27 -1.25 5.55
N ARG A 232 -14.50 -2.56 5.70
CA ARG A 232 -14.94 -3.20 6.95
C ARG A 232 -13.82 -3.42 7.97
N ASN A 233 -12.61 -3.62 7.48
CA ASN A 233 -11.40 -3.87 8.26
C ASN A 233 -10.39 -2.77 7.91
N PRO A 234 -10.62 -1.52 8.35
CA PRO A 234 -9.78 -0.40 7.97
C PRO A 234 -8.36 -0.55 8.49
N LEU A 235 -7.39 -0.17 7.66
CA LEU A 235 -6.00 -0.08 8.06
C LEU A 235 -5.78 1.13 8.97
N TYR A 236 -5.03 0.96 10.04
CA TYR A 236 -4.57 2.04 10.92
C TYR A 236 -3.05 2.16 10.84
N LEU A 237 -2.54 3.39 10.77
CA LEU A 237 -1.13 3.72 10.65
C LEU A 237 -0.76 4.82 11.64
N PRO A 238 0.52 4.98 12.03
CA PRO A 238 0.93 6.11 12.86
C PRO A 238 0.55 7.45 12.24
N ALA A 239 0.10 8.38 13.09
CA ALA A 239 -0.11 9.76 12.68
C ALA A 239 1.22 10.33 12.14
N ASN A 240 1.15 10.98 10.99
CA ASN A 240 2.31 11.69 10.47
C ASN A 240 2.48 12.98 11.28
N ASN A 241 3.60 13.10 11.98
CA ASN A 241 4.07 14.39 12.47
C ASN A 241 4.75 15.10 11.30
N GLN A 242 3.98 15.69 10.38
CA GLN A 242 4.53 16.59 9.37
C GLN A 242 4.70 17.99 9.96
#